data_AF-A0A7C2PZ57-F1
#
_entry.id   AF-A0A7C2PZ57-F1
#
_cell.length_a   1.000
_cell.length_b   1.000
_cell.length_c   1.000
_cell.angle_alpha   90.00
_cell.angle_beta   90.00
_cell.angle_gamma   90.00
#
_symmetry.space_group_name_H-M   'P 1'
#
loop_
_entity.id
_entity.type
_entity.pdbx_description
1 polymer ?
#
loop_
_entity_poly.entity_id
_entity_poly.type
_entity_poly.pdbx_seq_one_letter_code
_entity_poly.pdbx_strand_id
1 'polypeptide(L)'
;MAEGRRKWNDDEHEDRSEDTEAPQEADLDDDAADAETLPCPSCGREVYEETQRCPHCGVWVTPGSARSRRPIWIVVLAALLLASLLLWLM
;
A
#
# COMPACT_ATOMS: atom_id res chain seq x y z
N MET A 1 50.06 38.06 19.53
CA MET A 1 51.13 37.05 19.34
C MET A 1 51.51 36.51 20.72
N ALA A 2 51.68 35.24 21.03
CA ALA A 2 51.54 33.96 20.33
C ALA A 2 51.49 32.89 21.47
N GLU A 3 50.48 32.03 21.48
CA GLU A 3 50.63 30.57 21.30
C GLU A 3 51.29 29.81 22.48
N GLY A 4 50.46 29.34 23.40
CA GLY A 4 50.75 28.20 24.29
C GLY A 4 49.83 27.04 23.96
N ARG A 5 50.07 26.47 22.78
CA ARG A 5 49.31 25.41 22.09
C ARG A 5 49.05 24.21 22.99
N ARG A 6 47.77 23.86 23.13
CA ARG A 6 47.29 22.63 23.77
C ARG A 6 48.00 21.44 23.10
N LYS A 7 48.76 20.66 23.87
CA LYS A 7 49.41 19.46 23.36
C LYS A 7 48.42 18.31 23.51
N TRP A 8 47.49 18.22 22.57
CA TRP A 8 46.72 16.99 22.39
C TRP A 8 47.59 16.07 21.53
N ASN A 9 47.94 14.91 22.08
CA ASN A 9 48.53 13.84 21.29
C ASN A 9 47.42 13.27 20.42
N ASP A 10 47.59 13.39 19.11
CA ASP A 10 47.01 12.48 18.14
C ASP A 10 47.70 11.11 18.26
N ASP A 11 47.04 10.08 17.71
CA ASP A 11 47.59 8.77 17.37
C ASP A 11 47.53 7.66 18.44
N GLU A 12 46.34 7.12 18.70
CA GLU A 12 46.15 5.66 18.68
C GLU A 12 44.85 5.35 17.92
N HIS A 13 45.00 5.22 16.59
CA HIS A 13 44.08 4.48 15.75
C HIS A 13 44.12 3.01 16.17
N GLU A 14 43.23 2.60 17.08
CA GLU A 14 42.89 1.18 17.23
C GLU A 14 41.75 0.86 16.26
N ASP A 15 42.15 0.11 15.23
CA ASP A 15 41.33 -0.52 14.22
C ASP A 15 40.06 -1.14 14.81
N ARG A 16 38.94 -0.62 14.31
CA ARG A 16 37.77 -1.38 13.90
C ARG A 16 37.19 -2.29 14.99
N SER A 17 36.40 -1.70 15.88
CA SER A 17 35.19 -2.39 16.32
C SER A 17 34.40 -2.69 15.04
N GLU A 18 34.51 -3.92 14.54
CA GLU A 18 33.48 -4.53 13.72
C GLU A 18 32.19 -4.35 14.51
N ASP A 19 31.43 -3.32 14.13
CA ASP A 19 30.10 -3.00 14.62
C ASP A 19 29.20 -4.17 14.26
N THR A 20 29.32 -5.22 15.07
CA THR A 20 28.69 -6.54 14.92
C THR A 20 27.22 -6.47 15.36
N GLU A 21 26.66 -5.26 15.48
CA GLU A 21 25.30 -5.00 15.90
C GLU A 21 24.47 -4.31 14.79
N ALA A 22 25.04 -4.15 13.58
CA ALA A 22 24.22 -3.78 12.43
C ALA A 22 23.23 -4.92 12.13
N PRO A 23 21.92 -4.64 12.03
CA PRO A 23 20.93 -5.66 11.71
C PRO A 23 21.31 -6.33 10.39
N GLN A 24 21.57 -7.62 10.45
CA GLN A 24 21.90 -8.43 9.29
C GLN A 24 20.63 -8.60 8.44
N GLU A 25 20.79 -8.91 7.16
CA GLU A 25 19.66 -9.14 6.25
C GLU A 25 18.73 -10.26 6.74
N ALA A 26 19.25 -11.17 7.58
CA ALA A 26 18.49 -12.22 8.25
C ALA A 26 17.66 -11.75 9.45
N ASP A 27 17.95 -10.56 10.00
CA ASP A 27 17.17 -9.91 11.08
C ASP A 27 16.05 -9.02 10.51
N LEU A 28 16.00 -8.83 9.18
CA LEU A 28 14.86 -8.23 8.52
C LEU A 28 13.74 -9.27 8.49
N ASP A 29 12.90 -9.28 9.52
CA ASP A 29 11.65 -10.03 9.50
C ASP A 29 10.86 -9.65 8.22
N ASP A 30 10.46 -10.66 7.45
CA ASP A 30 9.71 -10.55 6.18
C ASP A 30 8.28 -9.97 6.38
N ASP A 31 7.95 -9.53 7.61
CA ASP A 31 6.69 -8.90 8.01
C ASP A 31 6.39 -7.56 7.30
N ALA A 32 7.31 -7.03 6.49
CA ALA A 32 7.03 -5.91 5.59
C ALA A 32 6.01 -6.27 4.47
N ALA A 33 5.70 -7.55 4.29
CA ALA A 33 4.70 -8.03 3.34
C ALA A 33 3.23 -7.91 3.82
N ASP A 34 3.00 -7.67 5.11
CA ASP A 34 1.66 -7.63 5.73
C ASP A 34 1.05 -6.23 5.81
N ALA A 35 1.37 -5.36 4.85
CA ALA A 35 0.55 -4.17 4.67
C ALA A 35 -0.84 -4.59 4.15
N GLU A 36 -1.81 -4.67 5.05
CA GLU A 36 -3.20 -5.08 4.78
C GLU A 36 -3.82 -4.12 3.74
N THR A 37 -3.75 -4.53 2.47
CA THR A 37 -4.39 -3.85 1.35
C THR A 37 -5.67 -4.58 0.98
N LEU A 38 -6.71 -3.81 0.68
CA LEU A 38 -8.00 -4.31 0.26
C LEU A 38 -8.41 -3.72 -1.09
N PRO A 39 -9.12 -4.48 -1.94
CA PRO A 39 -9.59 -3.96 -3.20
C PRO A 39 -10.71 -2.93 -2.97
N CYS A 40 -10.59 -1.72 -3.51
CA CYS A 40 -11.61 -0.67 -3.42
C CYS A 40 -12.97 -1.16 -3.93
N PRO A 41 -14.09 -1.01 -3.17
CA PRO A 41 -15.43 -1.51 -3.52
C PRO A 41 -15.94 -1.04 -4.88
N SER A 42 -15.56 0.17 -5.29
CA SER A 42 -16.02 0.83 -6.51
C SER A 42 -15.21 0.50 -7.76
N CYS A 43 -13.89 0.65 -7.72
CA CYS A 43 -13.02 0.48 -8.90
C CYS A 43 -12.24 -0.84 -8.94
N GLY A 44 -12.12 -1.54 -7.80
CA GLY A 44 -11.43 -2.82 -7.70
C GLY A 44 -9.90 -2.74 -7.63
N ARG A 45 -9.30 -1.54 -7.58
CA ARG A 45 -7.85 -1.38 -7.35
C ARG A 45 -7.50 -1.53 -5.87
N GLU A 46 -6.28 -1.97 -5.61
CA GLU A 46 -5.71 -2.16 -4.27
C GLU A 46 -5.56 -0.80 -3.57
N VAL A 47 -6.05 -0.72 -2.34
CA VAL A 47 -5.92 0.44 -1.46
C VAL A 47 -5.65 -0.04 -0.05
N TYR A 48 -4.91 0.73 0.76
CA TYR A 48 -4.70 0.39 2.16
C TYR A 48 -6.04 0.44 2.92
N GLU A 49 -6.23 -0.46 3.88
CA GLU A 49 -7.46 -0.53 4.68
C GLU A 49 -7.78 0.78 5.42
N GLU A 50 -6.75 1.45 5.91
CA GLU A 50 -6.83 2.75 6.59
C GLU A 50 -7.18 3.93 5.66
N THR A 51 -7.26 3.71 4.35
CA THR A 51 -7.52 4.78 3.38
C THR A 51 -9.00 5.17 3.39
N GLN A 52 -9.32 6.35 3.93
CA GLN A 52 -10.70 6.88 3.93
C GLN A 52 -11.26 7.10 2.52
N ARG A 53 -10.41 7.48 1.55
CA ARG A 53 -10.80 7.84 0.19
C ARG A 53 -9.86 7.23 -0.83
N CYS A 54 -10.40 6.43 -1.75
CA CYS A 54 -9.61 5.74 -2.75
C CYS A 54 -8.85 6.75 -3.65
N PRO A 55 -7.50 6.68 -3.76
CA PRO A 55 -6.71 7.60 -4.59
C PRO A 55 -6.94 7.40 -6.10
N HIS A 56 -7.54 6.27 -6.48
CA HIS A 56 -7.74 5.91 -7.88
C HIS A 56 -9.07 6.39 -8.46
N CYS A 57 -10.17 6.30 -7.70
CA CYS A 57 -11.50 6.71 -8.15
C CYS A 57 -12.09 7.86 -7.34
N GLY A 58 -11.47 8.25 -6.22
CA GLY A 58 -11.93 9.33 -5.36
C GLY A 58 -13.19 9.00 -4.55
N VAL A 59 -13.63 7.75 -4.51
CA VAL A 59 -14.78 7.29 -3.72
C VAL A 59 -14.36 6.97 -2.28
N TRP A 60 -15.25 7.26 -1.33
CA TRP A 60 -15.06 6.93 0.09
C TRP A 60 -15.11 5.42 0.32
N VAL A 61 -14.10 4.88 1.00
CA VAL A 61 -14.01 3.46 1.32
C VAL A 61 -14.68 3.26 2.68
N THR A 62 -15.92 2.79 2.69
CA THR A 62 -16.61 2.50 3.95
C THR A 62 -16.35 1.04 4.35
N PRO A 63 -15.72 0.79 5.52
CA PRO A 63 -15.54 -0.56 6.03
C PRO A 63 -16.93 -1.17 6.26
N GLY A 64 -17.21 -2.30 5.61
CA GLY A 64 -18.53 -2.95 5.65
C GLY A 64 -19.47 -2.65 4.48
N SER A 65 -19.10 -1.80 3.52
CA SER A 65 -19.79 -1.79 2.21
C SER A 65 -19.36 -3.01 1.39
N ALA A 66 -19.93 -4.16 1.73
CA ALA A 66 -19.84 -5.36 0.91
C ALA A 66 -20.29 -5.02 -0.51
N ARG A 67 -19.31 -4.84 -1.38
CA ARG A 67 -19.33 -4.91 -2.83
C ARG A 67 -20.75 -5.02 -3.44
N SER A 68 -21.48 -3.91 -3.53
CA SER A 68 -22.44 -3.74 -4.62
C SER A 68 -21.64 -3.51 -5.92
N ARG A 69 -20.83 -4.50 -6.33
CA ARG A 69 -20.62 -4.74 -7.75
C ARG A 69 -22.02 -5.02 -8.22
N ARG A 70 -22.66 -4.08 -8.91
CA ARG A 70 -23.68 -4.50 -9.89
C ARG A 70 -22.84 -5.34 -10.87
N PRO A 71 -22.91 -6.69 -10.83
CA PRO A 71 -22.12 -7.47 -11.76
C PRO A 71 -22.55 -7.01 -13.15
N ILE A 72 -21.57 -6.66 -13.99
CA ILE A 72 -21.84 -6.21 -15.36
C ILE A 72 -22.76 -7.22 -16.07
N TRP A 73 -22.67 -8.50 -15.69
CA TRP A 73 -23.57 -9.55 -16.14
C TRP A 73 -25.06 -9.31 -15.82
N ILE A 74 -25.43 -8.71 -14.67
CA ILE A 74 -26.81 -8.32 -14.40
C ILE A 74 -27.26 -7.19 -15.34
N VAL A 75 -26.38 -6.24 -15.67
CA VAL A 75 -26.70 -5.19 -16.66
C VAL A 75 -26.91 -5.81 -18.04
N VAL A 76 -26.04 -6.75 -18.43
CA VAL A 76 -26.16 -7.50 -19.70
C VAL A 76 -27.45 -8.34 -19.73
N LEU A 77 -27.76 -9.06 -18.65
CA LEU A 77 -28.97 -9.88 -18.53
C LEU A 77 -30.24 -9.01 -18.56
N ALA A 78 -30.25 -7.90 -17.82
CA ALA A 78 -31.35 -6.95 -17.84
C ALA A 78 -31.55 -6.36 -19.25
N ALA A 79 -30.47 -5.99 -19.94
CA ALA A 79 -30.53 -5.48 -21.32
C ALA A 79 -31.05 -6.53 -22.31
N LEU A 80 -30.61 -7.79 -22.19
CA LEU A 80 -31.07 -8.90 -23.04
C LEU A 80 -32.57 -9.18 -22.86
N LEU A 81 -33.05 -9.24 -21.61
CA LEU A 81 -34.48 -9.44 -21.31
C LEU A 81 -35.33 -8.30 -21.87
N LEU A 82 -34.89 -7.04 -21.69
CA LEU A 82 -35.55 -5.87 -22.25
C LEU A 82 -35.61 -5.94 -23.78
N ALA A 83 -34.51 -6.26 -24.45
CA ALA A 83 -34.46 -6.40 -25.90
C ALA A 83 -35.41 -7.50 -26.40
N SER A 84 -35.44 -8.66 -25.72
CA SER A 84 -36.32 -9.76 -26.09
C SER A 84 -37.81 -9.38 -26.00
N LEU A 85 -38.22 -8.66 -24.95
CA LEU A 85 -39.61 -8.20 -24.79
C LEU A 85 -40.00 -7.19 -25.87
N LEU A 86 -39.10 -6.24 -26.19
CA LEU A 86 -39.32 -5.25 -27.23
C LEU A 86 -39.44 -5.89 -28.63
N LEU A 87 -38.59 -6.89 -28.92
CA LEU A 87 -38.65 -7.67 -30.16
C LEU A 87 -39.90 -8.56 -30.26
N TRP A 88 -40.51 -8.93 -29.15
CA TRP A 88 -41.73 -9.74 -29.13
C TRP A 88 -43.02 -8.89 -29.27
N LEU A 89 -42.92 -7.61 -28.92
CA LEU A 89 -44.03 -6.65 -29.00
C LEU A 89 -44.08 -5.91 -30.35
N MET A 90 -42.97 -5.87 -31.08
CA MET A 90 -42.87 -5.39 -32.47
C MET A 90 -43.19 -6.53 -33.44
#